data_AF-A0A954V0G2-F1
#
_entry.id   AF-A0A954V0G2-F1
#
_cell.length_a   1.000
_cell.length_b   1.000
_cell.length_c   1.000
_cell.angle_alpha   90.00
_cell.angle_beta   90.00
_cell.angle_gamma   90.00
#
_symmetry.space_group_name_H-M   'P 1'
#
loop_
_entity.id
_entity.type
_entity.pdbx_description
1 polymer ?
#
loop_
_entity_poly.entity_id
_entity_poly.type
_entity_poly.pdbx_seq_one_letter_code
_entity_poly.pdbx_strand_id
1 'polypeptide(L)'
;GDHKEASSSAEVAPQSVGTTQHSNQSILPQISNRVPITTRTRPEIASALKRASLQRQLNGQAPFYVQDIIEEALESWLASHGFAG
;
A
#
# COMPACT_ATOMS: atom_id res chain seq x y z
N GLY A 1 45.88 8.81 49.85
CA GLY A 1 47.19 8.95 49.22
C GLY A 1 47.13 8.21 47.91
N ASP A 2 47.47 8.94 46.86
CA ASP A 2 47.84 8.50 45.52
C ASP A 2 46.78 8.19 44.46
N HIS A 3 47.03 8.88 43.35
CA HIS A 3 46.24 9.10 42.14
C HIS A 3 46.70 8.15 41.02
N LYS A 4 46.00 8.26 39.88
CA LYS A 4 46.28 7.82 38.50
C LYS A 4 45.55 6.54 38.10
N GLU A 5 44.90 6.46 36.94
CA GLU A 5 45.20 7.16 35.69
C GLU A 5 43.94 7.32 34.83
N ALA A 6 43.71 8.54 34.33
CA ALA A 6 42.85 8.81 33.20
C ALA A 6 43.62 8.46 31.92
N SER A 7 42.94 7.90 30.91
CA SER A 7 43.39 8.01 29.53
C SER A 7 42.21 8.20 28.60
N SER A 8 42.38 9.20 27.75
CA SER A 8 41.42 9.85 26.88
C SER A 8 41.75 9.55 25.42
N SER A 9 40.72 9.61 24.57
CA SER A 9 40.75 9.79 23.11
C SER A 9 41.35 8.70 22.22
N ALA A 10 40.46 8.06 21.44
CA ALA A 10 40.58 8.06 19.99
C ALA A 10 39.19 7.97 19.34
N GLU A 11 38.80 9.10 18.75
CA GLU A 11 37.73 9.32 17.78
C GLU A 11 37.86 8.38 16.57
N VAL A 12 36.76 7.74 16.15
CA VAL A 12 36.65 7.10 14.83
C VAL A 12 35.35 7.58 14.19
N ALA A 13 35.46 8.59 13.33
CA ALA A 13 34.41 9.07 12.44
C ALA A 13 34.15 8.05 11.28
N PRO A 14 33.06 8.19 10.51
CA PRO A 14 32.26 7.08 10.00
C PRO A 14 32.82 6.45 8.73
N GLN A 15 32.83 5.12 8.65
CA GLN A 15 33.12 4.41 7.40
C GLN A 15 31.82 4.10 6.66
N SER A 16 31.59 4.90 5.63
CA SER A 16 30.62 4.69 4.57
C SER A 16 30.81 3.32 3.90
N VAL A 17 29.86 2.40 4.10
CA VAL A 17 29.78 1.18 3.30
C VAL A 17 28.78 1.38 2.16
N GLY A 18 29.32 1.63 0.97
CA GLY A 18 28.59 1.70 -0.28
C GLY A 18 28.11 0.32 -0.75
N THR A 19 26.87 0.31 -1.22
CA THR A 19 26.31 -0.43 -2.37
C THR A 19 26.72 -1.89 -2.58
N THR A 20 25.81 -2.82 -2.25
CA THR A 20 25.71 -4.11 -2.94
C THR A 20 24.44 -4.13 -3.80
N GLN A 21 24.64 -4.16 -5.11
CA GLN A 21 23.64 -4.37 -6.16
C GLN A 21 22.86 -5.68 -5.90
N HIS A 22 21.52 -5.62 -5.92
CA HIS A 22 20.68 -6.80 -6.10
C HIS A 22 19.57 -6.54 -7.12
N SER A 23 19.66 -7.35 -8.18
CA SER A 23 18.64 -7.87 -9.10
C SER A 23 17.77 -6.92 -9.93
N ASN A 24 17.95 -7.05 -11.25
CA ASN A 24 16.93 -6.84 -12.28
C ASN A 24 15.64 -7.61 -11.92
N GLN A 25 14.75 -7.01 -11.13
CA GLN A 25 13.37 -7.42 -11.08
C GLN A 25 12.65 -6.76 -12.25
N SER A 26 12.11 -7.58 -13.15
CA SER A 26 11.22 -7.13 -14.21
C SER A 26 10.02 -6.43 -13.56
N ILE A 27 9.99 -5.10 -13.67
CA ILE A 27 8.88 -4.27 -13.18
C ILE A 27 7.69 -4.59 -14.08
N LEU A 28 6.79 -5.44 -13.61
CA LEU A 28 5.45 -5.59 -14.20
C LEU A 28 4.87 -4.19 -14.44
N PRO A 29 4.21 -3.94 -15.60
CA PRO A 29 3.71 -2.61 -15.92
C PRO A 29 2.85 -2.11 -14.78
N GLN A 30 3.36 -1.11 -14.06
CA GLN A 30 2.62 -0.40 -13.04
C GLN A 30 1.46 0.26 -13.79
N ILE A 31 0.23 -0.23 -13.61
CA ILE A 31 -0.97 0.39 -14.17
C ILE A 31 -1.06 1.79 -13.52
N SER A 32 -0.49 2.79 -14.20
CA SER A 32 0.00 4.05 -13.58
C SER A 32 -1.05 5.14 -13.42
N ASN A 33 -2.35 4.83 -13.47
CA ASN A 33 -3.38 5.88 -13.58
C ASN A 33 -4.51 5.80 -12.52
N ARG A 34 -4.36 5.05 -11.43
CA ARG A 34 -5.33 5.08 -10.32
C ARG A 34 -4.95 6.15 -9.29
N VAL A 35 -5.89 7.05 -8.99
CA VAL A 35 -5.73 8.09 -7.96
C VAL A 35 -6.31 7.57 -6.63
N PRO A 36 -5.59 7.67 -5.49
CA PRO A 36 -6.12 7.21 -4.21
C PRO A 36 -7.30 8.07 -3.77
N ILE A 37 -8.41 7.41 -3.43
CA ILE A 37 -9.56 8.04 -2.77
C ILE A 37 -9.62 7.51 -1.33
N THR A 38 -9.65 8.41 -0.35
CA THR A 38 -9.78 8.03 1.07
C THR A 38 -11.07 8.61 1.65
N THR A 39 -11.84 7.78 2.34
CA THR A 39 -13.07 8.17 3.01
C THR A 39 -13.41 7.18 4.13
N ARG A 40 -14.39 7.51 4.96
CA ARG A 40 -14.94 6.60 5.98
C ARG A 40 -16.25 6.00 5.49
N THR A 41 -16.50 4.75 5.84
CA THR A 41 -17.77 4.06 5.56
C THR A 41 -18.32 3.40 6.81
N ARG A 42 -19.59 3.03 6.78
CA ARG A 42 -20.22 2.35 7.91
C ARG A 42 -19.63 0.94 8.08
N PRO A 43 -19.41 0.44 9.32
CA PRO A 43 -18.76 -0.85 9.56
C PRO A 43 -19.46 -2.03 8.88
N GLU A 44 -20.79 -2.01 8.80
CA GLU A 44 -21.58 -3.04 8.15
C GLU A 44 -21.35 -3.09 6.63
N ILE A 45 -21.14 -1.94 5.99
CA ILE A 45 -20.80 -1.86 4.56
C ILE A 45 -19.40 -2.43 4.34
N ALA A 46 -18.42 -2.01 5.14
CA ALA A 46 -17.05 -2.51 5.03
C ALA A 46 -16.99 -4.03 5.20
N SER A 47 -17.73 -4.56 6.18
CA SER A 47 -17.84 -6.00 6.43
C SER A 47 -18.51 -6.72 5.26
N ALA A 48 -19.62 -6.19 4.76
CA ALA A 48 -20.34 -6.78 3.63
C ALA A 48 -19.49 -6.81 2.36
N LEU A 49 -18.77 -5.72 2.06
CA LEU A 49 -17.89 -5.61 0.89
C LEU A 49 -16.76 -6.63 0.92
N LYS A 50 -16.10 -6.78 2.09
CA LYS A 50 -15.04 -7.80 2.27
C LYS A 50 -15.58 -9.21 2.08
N ARG A 51 -16.73 -9.53 2.66
CA ARG A 51 -17.38 -10.85 2.48
C ARG A 51 -17.73 -11.10 1.02
N ALA A 52 -18.31 -10.12 0.34
CA ALA A 52 -18.69 -10.24 -1.07
C ALA A 52 -17.47 -10.46 -1.97
N SER A 53 -16.39 -9.70 -1.75
CA SER A 53 -15.11 -9.87 -2.44
C SER A 53 -14.56 -11.29 -2.28
N LEU A 54 -14.50 -11.79 -1.04
CA LEU A 54 -14.02 -13.15 -0.76
C LEU A 54 -14.93 -14.22 -1.39
N GLN A 55 -16.24 -14.12 -1.21
CA GLN A 55 -17.20 -15.09 -1.74
C GLN A 55 -17.12 -15.17 -3.27
N ARG A 56 -17.03 -14.02 -3.94
CA ARG A 56 -16.83 -13.95 -5.40
C ARG A 56 -15.52 -14.57 -5.84
N GLN A 57 -14.43 -14.31 -5.12
CA GLN A 57 -13.13 -14.92 -5.40
C GLN A 57 -13.19 -16.45 -5.29
N LEU A 58 -13.79 -16.98 -4.22
CA LEU A 58 -13.95 -18.43 -4.02
C LEU A 58 -14.82 -19.07 -5.10
N ASN A 59 -15.81 -18.32 -5.62
CA ASN A 59 -16.70 -18.77 -6.68
C ASN A 59 -16.13 -18.52 -8.09
N GLY A 60 -14.95 -17.91 -8.23
CA GLY A 60 -14.38 -17.55 -9.53
C GLY A 60 -15.19 -16.48 -10.30
N GLN A 61 -15.90 -15.60 -9.60
CA GLN A 61 -16.77 -14.57 -10.18
C GLN A 61 -16.10 -13.19 -10.19
N ALA A 62 -15.88 -12.59 -11.37
CA ALA A 62 -15.38 -11.23 -11.49
C ALA A 62 -16.53 -10.18 -11.49
N PRO A 63 -16.31 -8.95 -10.98
CA PRO A 63 -15.12 -8.50 -10.25
C PRO A 63 -15.09 -9.00 -8.80
N PHE A 64 -13.94 -9.48 -8.33
CA PHE A 64 -13.76 -9.91 -6.93
C PHE A 64 -12.78 -9.04 -6.13
N TYR A 65 -12.03 -8.15 -6.76
CA TYR A 65 -11.21 -7.17 -6.03
C TYR A 65 -12.08 -6.04 -5.47
N VAL A 66 -11.80 -5.63 -4.24
CA VAL A 66 -12.52 -4.53 -3.59
C VAL A 66 -12.49 -3.24 -4.41
N GLN A 67 -11.35 -2.91 -5.00
CA GLN A 67 -11.20 -1.73 -5.86
C GLN A 67 -12.18 -1.78 -7.04
N ASP A 68 -12.23 -2.89 -7.76
CA ASP A 68 -13.06 -3.02 -8.96
C ASP A 68 -14.56 -3.05 -8.61
N ILE A 69 -14.93 -3.69 -7.49
CA ILE A 69 -16.31 -3.67 -6.98
C ILE A 69 -16.73 -2.24 -6.60
N ILE A 70 -15.82 -1.46 -5.98
CA ILE A 70 -16.07 -0.05 -5.65
C ILE A 70 -16.18 0.77 -6.93
N GLU A 71 -15.30 0.59 -7.91
CA GLU A 71 -15.35 1.29 -9.20
C GLU A 71 -16.67 1.02 -9.92
N GLU A 72 -17.10 -0.25 -10.07
CA GLU A 72 -18.38 -0.60 -10.73
C GLU A 72 -19.59 0.05 -10.03
N ALA A 73 -19.61 0.02 -8.69
CA ALA A 73 -20.69 0.63 -7.92
C ALA A 73 -20.69 2.18 -8.01
N LEU A 74 -19.51 2.80 -7.95
CA LEU A 74 -19.37 4.25 -8.06
C LEU A 74 -19.68 4.75 -9.46
N GLU A 75 -19.22 4.04 -10.50
CA GLU A 75 -19.50 4.38 -11.89
C GLU A 75 -21.00 4.39 -12.15
N SER A 76 -21.72 3.35 -11.73
CA SER A 76 -23.18 3.27 -11.84
C SER A 76 -23.89 4.43 -11.11
N TRP A 77 -23.45 4.75 -9.89
CA TRP A 77 -24.01 5.87 -9.13
C TRP A 77 -23.71 7.22 -9.79
N LEU A 78 -22.48 7.47 -10.23
CA LEU A 78 -22.08 8.72 -10.88
C LEU A 78 -22.81 8.93 -12.22
N ALA A 79 -22.90 7.88 -13.03
CA ALA A 79 -23.60 7.93 -14.32
C ALA A 79 -25.09 8.22 -14.14
N SER A 80 -25.75 7.56 -13.19
CA SER A 80 -27.17 7.80 -12.89
C SER A 80 -27.49 9.21 -12.38
N HIS A 81 -26.48 9.96 -11.94
CA HIS A 81 -26.62 11.34 -11.46
C HIS A 81 -25.99 12.38 -12.41
N GLY A 82 -25.50 11.96 -13.58
CA GLY A 82 -24.92 12.85 -14.59
C GLY A 82 -23.52 13.39 -14.26
N PHE A 83 -22.81 12.75 -13.33
CA PHE A 83 -21.42 13.11 -12.97
C PHE A 83 -20.37 12.32 -13.78
N ALA A 84 -20.76 11.22 -14.40
CA ALA A 84 -19.96 10.43 -15.34
C ALA A 84 -20.81 10.11 -16.58
N GLY A 85 -20.16 9.90 -17.74
CA GLY A 85 -20.82 9.68 -19.03
C GLY A 85 -20.14 8.61 -19.85
#